data_AF-U7V7K8-F1
#
_entry.id   AF-U7V7K8-F1
#
_cell.length_a   1.000
_cell.length_b   1.000
_cell.length_c   1.000
_cell.angle_alpha   90.00
_cell.angle_beta   90.00
_cell.angle_gamma   90.00
#
_symmetry.space_group_name_H-M   'P 1'
#
loop_
_entity.id
_entity.type
_entity.pdbx_description
1 polymer ?
#
loop_
_entity_poly.entity_id
_entity_poly.type
_entity_poly.pdbx_seq_one_letter_code
_entity_poly.pdbx_strand_id
1 'polypeptide(L)' 'MNKNLWKNNKNSKLYEVLNYNILNCTNEQDGQIMYLYRVFSEEVLDSEGNEKLFVRSEDEFKTKFTKYSL' A
#
# COMPACT_ATOMS: atom_id res chain seq x y z
N MET A 1 -17.90 5.94 -4.05
CA MET A 1 -17.01 5.28 -3.07
C MET A 1 -15.81 6.18 -2.86
N ASN A 2 -15.59 6.67 -1.64
CA ASN A 2 -14.37 7.43 -1.33
C ASN A 2 -13.20 6.45 -1.28
N LYS A 3 -12.40 6.40 -2.35
CA LYS A 3 -11.19 5.57 -2.39
C LYS A 3 -10.12 6.23 -1.53
N ASN A 4 -9.42 5.43 -0.72
CA ASN A 4 -8.33 5.91 0.11
C ASN A 4 -7.05 5.99 -0.74
N LEU A 5 -6.91 7.08 -1.48
CA LEU A 5 -5.83 7.28 -2.45
C LEU A 5 -4.61 7.94 -1.81
N TRP A 6 -3.44 7.45 -2.21
CA TRP A 6 -2.14 7.92 -1.75
C TRP A 6 -1.20 8.06 -2.94
N LYS A 7 -0.48 9.17 -3.00
CA LYS A 7 0.52 9.42 -4.03
C LYS A 7 1.89 8.98 -3.54
N ASN A 8 2.59 8.16 -4.34
CA ASN A 8 3.98 7.81 -4.03
C ASN A 8 4.90 9.00 -4.27
N ASN A 9 5.75 9.31 -3.29
CA ASN A 9 6.60 10.51 -3.31
C ASN A 9 7.73 10.41 -4.36
N LYS A 10 8.14 9.20 -4.77
CA LYS A 10 9.26 8.98 -5.71
C LYS A 10 8.80 9.02 -7.17
N ASN A 11 7.75 8.27 -7.52
CA ASN A 11 7.33 8.10 -8.91
C ASN A 11 6.03 8.86 -9.27
N SER A 12 5.44 9.57 -8.31
CA SER A 12 4.19 10.32 -8.46
C SER A 12 2.94 9.50 -8.85
N LYS A 13 3.02 8.16 -8.89
CA LYS A 13 1.86 7.29 -9.17
C LYS A 13 0.89 7.26 -7.99
N LEU A 14 -0.39 7.03 -8.29
CA LEU A 14 -1.44 6.88 -7.29
C LEU A 14 -1.64 5.40 -6.92
N TYR A 15 -1.83 5.18 -5.64
CA TYR A 15 -2.06 3.89 -5.04
C TYR A 15 -3.34 3.95 -4.19
N GLU A 16 -4.07 2.85 -4.17
CA GLU A 16 -5.25 2.65 -3.33
C GLU A 16 -4.87 1.82 -2.11
N VAL A 17 -5.09 2.35 -0.92
CA VAL A 17 -4.95 1.59 0.34
C VAL A 17 -6.23 0.80 0.57
N LEU A 18 -6.09 -0.53 0.58
CA LEU A 18 -7.18 -1.48 0.77
C LEU A 18 -7.44 -1.76 2.26
N ASN A 19 -6.37 -1.80 3.06
CA ASN A 19 -6.44 -1.97 4.51
C ASN A 19 -5.19 -1.35 5.16
N TYR A 20 -5.32 -0.83 6.38
CA TYR A 20 -4.27 -0.11 7.12
C TYR A 20 -4.09 -0.62 8.56
N ASN A 21 -4.76 -1.71 8.94
CA ASN A 21 -4.69 -2.28 10.29
C ASN A 21 -4.44 -3.79 10.25
N ILE A 22 -3.42 -4.21 9.50
CA ILE A 22 -2.97 -5.60 9.44
C ILE A 22 -1.78 -5.75 10.37
N LEU A 23 -1.71 -6.84 11.13
CA LEU A 23 -0.56 -7.16 11.97
C LEU A 23 0.41 -8.05 11.19
N ASN A 24 1.69 -7.69 11.23
CA ASN A 24 2.74 -8.58 10.80
C ASN A 24 2.95 -9.67 11.86
N CYS A 25 3.05 -10.93 11.43
CA CYS A 25 3.25 -12.09 12.31
C CYS A 25 4.61 -12.77 12.06
N THR A 26 5.54 -12.12 11.36
CA THR A 26 6.92 -12.64 11.21
C THR A 26 7.72 -12.31 12.46
N ASN A 27 8.47 -13.27 13.00
CA ASN A 27 9.16 -13.15 14.30
C ASN A 27 9.87 -11.80 14.52
N GLU A 28 10.62 -11.29 13.52
CA GLU A 28 11.40 -10.04 13.64
C GLU A 28 10.55 -8.76 13.61
N GLN A 29 9.34 -8.83 13.07
CA GLN A 29 8.44 -7.69 12.88
C GLN A 29 7.08 -7.92 13.55
N ASP A 30 7.01 -8.89 14.46
CA ASP A 30 5.77 -9.31 15.10
C ASP A 30 5.09 -8.12 15.79
N GLY A 31 3.79 -7.96 15.54
CA GLY A 31 2.98 -6.86 16.05
C GLY A 31 3.11 -5.52 15.31
N GLN A 32 3.95 -5.40 14.26
CA GLN A 32 4.01 -4.18 13.46
C GLN A 32 2.73 -3.99 12.63
N ILE A 33 2.21 -2.76 12.59
CA ILE A 33 1.07 -2.38 11.76
C ILE A 33 1.53 -2.27 10.31
N MET A 34 0.78 -2.91 9.41
CA MET A 34 1.04 -2.99 7.99
C MET A 34 -0.10 -2.42 7.16
N TYR A 35 0.27 -1.83 6.04
CA TYR A 35 -0.63 -1.31 5.02
C TYR A 35 -0.63 -2.27 3.83
N LEU A 36 -1.83 -2.65 3.38
CA LEU A 36 -2.05 -3.39 2.14
C LEU A 36 -2.60 -2.43 1.09
N TYR A 37 -1.93 -2.37 -0.06
CA TYR A 37 -2.26 -1.40 -1.10
C TYR A 37 -1.92 -1.93 -2.50
N ARG A 38 -2.52 -1.31 -3.52
CA ARG A 38 -2.30 -1.62 -4.94
C ARG A 38 -2.14 -0.35 -5.76
N VAL A 39 -1.60 -0.49 -6.98
CA VAL A 39 -1.55 0.64 -7.92
C VAL A 39 -2.98 0.96 -8.36
N PHE A 40 -3.37 2.24 -8.32
CA PHE A 40 -4.73 2.67 -8.67
C PHE A 40 -4.88 2.95 -10.17
N SER A 41 -3.83 3.50 -10.79
CA SER A 41 -3.89 4.02 -12.16
C SER A 41 -3.74 2.98 -13.26
N GLU A 42 -3.30 1.78 -12.93
CA GLU A 42 -3.00 0.72 -13.90
C GLU A 42 -3.12 -0.65 -13.22
N GLU A 43 -3.47 -1.65 -14.03
CA GLU A 43 -3.46 -3.04 -13.61
C GLU A 43 -2.01 -3.53 -13.61
N VAL A 44 -1.53 -3.94 -12.44
CA VAL A 44 -0.21 -4.55 -12.28
C VAL A 44 -0.43 -5.98 -11.84
N LEU A 45 0.06 -6.93 -12.63
CA LEU A 45 -0.06 -8.35 -12.33
C LEU A 45 1.25 -8.92 -11.79
N ASP A 46 1.16 -10.00 -11.03
CA ASP A 46 2.29 -10.82 -10.65
C ASP A 46 2.65 -11.85 -11.75
N SER A 47 3.61 -12.74 -11.46
CA SER A 47 4.06 -13.76 -12.41
C SER A 47 3.02 -14.84 -12.74
N GLU A 48 1.97 -14.95 -11.94
CA GLU A 48 0.87 -15.90 -12.11
C GLU A 48 -0.35 -15.24 -12.76
N GLY A 49 -0.29 -13.94 -13.05
CA GLY A 49 -1.37 -13.18 -13.67
C GLY A 49 -2.41 -12.66 -12.67
N ASN A 50 -2.13 -12.71 -11.36
CA ASN A 50 -3.03 -12.17 -10.33
C ASN A 50 -2.75 -10.69 -10.07
N GLU A 51 -3.75 -9.96 -9.55
CA GLU A 51 -3.57 -8.56 -9.14
C GLU A 51 -2.43 -8.44 -8.12
N LYS A 52 -1.44 -7.62 -8.44
CA LYS A 52 -0.25 -7.42 -7.60
C LYS A 52 -0.56 -6.50 -6.43
N LEU A 53 -0.54 -7.11 -5.24
CA LEU A 53 -0.67 -6.39 -3.98
C LEU A 53 0.70 -6.10 -3.37
N PHE A 54 0.76 -5.00 -2.61
CA PHE A 54 1.95 -4.57 -1.90
C PHE A 54 1.64 -4.44 -0.42
N VAL A 55 2.62 -4.80 0.40
CA VAL A 55 2.55 -4.68 1.86
C VAL A 55 3.77 -3.89 2.35
N ARG A 56 3.55 -3.01 3.33
CA ARG A 56 4.60 -2.17 3.92
C ARG A 56 4.22 -1.80 5.35
N SER A 57 5.19 -1.60 6.24
CA SER A 57 4.92 -1.09 7.57
C SER A 57 4.30 0.31 7.50
N GLU A 58 3.49 0.66 8.50
CA GLU A 58 2.86 1.97 8.60
C GLU A 58 3.89 3.12 8.52
N ASP A 59 5.00 3.01 9.25
CA ASP A 59 6.04 4.04 9.30
C ASP A 59 6.69 4.27 7.93
N GLU A 60 7.06 3.18 7.26
CA GLU A 60 7.71 3.27 5.96
C GLU A 60 6.71 3.72 4.88
N PHE A 61 5.44 3.33 5.00
CA PHE A 61 4.38 3.78 4.12
C PHE A 61 4.15 5.28 4.25
N LYS A 62 3.96 5.80 5.47
CA LYS A 62 3.75 7.23 5.70
C LYS A 62 4.95 8.10 5.30
N THR A 63 6.16 7.54 5.31
CA THR A 63 7.36 8.23 4.80
C THR A 63 7.38 8.33 3.27
N LYS A 64 6.91 7.28 2.58
CA LYS A 64 7.01 7.15 1.11
C LYS A 64 5.80 7.67 0.36
N PHE A 65 4.69 7.92 1.04
CA PHE A 65 3.42 8.26 0.42
C PHE A 65 2.76 9.46 1.10
N THR A 66 2.08 10.27 0.30
CA THR A 66 1.27 11.39 0.79
C THR A 66 -0.20 11.12 0.50
N LYS A 67 -1.08 11.32 1.49
CA LYS A 67 -2.52 11.14 1.32
C LYS A 67 -3.03 12.09 0.24
N TYR A 68 -3.72 11.55 -0.74
CA TYR A 68 -4.27 12.31 -1.85
C TYR A 68 -5.76 12.59 -1.60
N SER A 69 -6.08 13.85 -1.37
CA SER A 69 -7.45 14.33 -1.33
C SER A 69 -7.83 14.84 -2.73
N LEU A 70 -8.94 14.34 -3.27
CA LEU A 70 -9.60 14.89 -4.47
C LEU A 70 -10.35 16.17 -4.12
#